data_AF-A0AAQ4EJX2-F1
#
_entry.id   AF-A0AAQ4EJX2-F1
#
_cell.length_a   1.000
_cell.length_b   1.000
_cell.length_c   1.000
_cell.angle_alpha   90.00
_cell.angle_beta   90.00
_cell.angle_gamma   90.00
#
_symmetry.space_group_name_H-M   'P 1'
#
loop_
_entity.id
_entity.type
_entity.pdbx_description
1 polymer ?
#
loop_
_entity_poly.entity_id
_entity_poly.type
_entity_poly.pdbx_seq_one_letter_code
_entity_poly.pdbx_strand_id
1 'polypeptide(L)'
;MYFCYTCLTAVDSIRDKLPQLKLPVQIAIVKHAGEVDGKSTAAHLPVLAPEHVRIYTFPDIPAFNPADVLLLFPGENAQPLERLWEENQNMLASAASPCVICGKEHIRIPWKTLIFIDSTWKQTRRIYLDAKVQGLPCAVLEGGRSSFWRPQRGKPSSWLATAEAVHMAVTRLLELQGCAGHVDDLLFFFRFFHAKIRSRYRRDLAVSE
;
A
#
# COMPACT_ATOMS: atom_id res chain seq x y z
N MET A 1 -17.50 -0.01 15.20
CA MET A 1 -16.84 -0.16 13.89
C MET A 1 -16.39 1.22 13.43
N TYR A 2 -15.22 1.37 12.79
CA TYR A 2 -14.69 2.68 12.36
C TYR A 2 -14.88 2.91 10.85
N PHE A 3 -14.81 1.85 10.08
CA PHE A 3 -15.05 1.83 8.64
C PHE A 3 -15.65 0.48 8.26
N CYS A 4 -16.31 0.44 7.10
CA CYS A 4 -16.88 -0.78 6.56
C CYS A 4 -15.83 -1.54 5.74
N TYR A 5 -15.66 -2.83 6.01
CA TYR A 5 -14.72 -3.67 5.26
C TYR A 5 -15.23 -4.07 3.87
N THR A 6 -16.54 -3.95 3.62
CA THR A 6 -17.15 -4.25 2.32
C THR A 6 -17.31 -2.99 1.49
N CYS A 7 -17.89 -1.93 2.06
CA CYS A 7 -18.10 -0.67 1.35
C CYS A 7 -16.81 0.15 1.22
N LEU A 8 -15.78 -0.15 2.03
CA LEU A 8 -14.50 0.56 2.06
C LEU A 8 -14.65 2.06 2.37
N THR A 9 -15.66 2.41 3.17
CA THR A 9 -15.95 3.78 3.59
C THR A 9 -15.88 3.94 5.11
N ALA A 10 -15.54 5.15 5.55
CA ALA A 10 -15.62 5.54 6.95
C ALA A 10 -17.07 5.57 7.44
N VAL A 11 -17.28 5.19 8.71
CA VAL A 11 -18.55 5.44 9.40
C VAL A 11 -18.75 6.94 9.53
N ASP A 12 -19.97 7.42 9.27
CA ASP A 12 -20.29 8.86 9.16
C ASP A 12 -19.79 9.68 10.37
N SER A 13 -19.93 9.14 11.59
CA SER A 13 -19.55 9.81 12.83
C SER A 13 -18.05 10.12 12.99
N ILE A 14 -17.20 9.52 12.15
CA ILE A 14 -15.76 9.79 12.16
C ILE A 14 -15.23 10.32 10.82
N ARG A 15 -16.06 10.39 9.77
CA ARG A 15 -15.62 10.68 8.40
C ARG A 15 -14.81 11.98 8.33
N ASP A 16 -15.32 13.04 8.95
CA ASP A 16 -14.70 14.37 8.94
C ASP A 16 -13.46 14.47 9.84
N LYS A 17 -13.16 13.42 10.60
CA LYS A 17 -12.00 13.34 11.51
C LYS A 17 -10.84 12.54 10.90
N LEU A 18 -11.07 11.89 9.76
CA LEU A 18 -10.04 11.12 9.07
C LEU A 18 -9.27 12.04 8.11
N PRO A 19 -7.95 11.84 7.97
CA PRO A 19 -7.21 12.56 6.94
C PRO A 19 -7.69 12.10 5.56
N GLN A 20 -7.80 13.06 4.64
CA GLN A 20 -8.12 12.82 3.24
C GLN A 20 -6.84 12.94 2.44
N LEU A 21 -6.38 11.82 1.87
CA LEU A 21 -5.05 11.72 1.27
C LEU A 21 -5.13 11.76 -0.25
N LYS A 22 -4.21 12.53 -0.83
CA LYS A 22 -3.85 12.45 -2.25
C LYS A 22 -2.55 11.68 -2.40
N LEU A 23 -2.43 10.88 -3.45
CA LEU A 23 -1.24 10.07 -3.72
C LEU A 23 -0.65 10.44 -5.08
N PRO A 24 0.69 10.35 -5.25
CA PRO A 24 1.33 10.70 -6.52
C PRO A 24 1.12 9.65 -7.62
N VAL A 25 0.50 8.51 -7.28
CA VAL A 25 0.23 7.37 -8.16
C VAL A 25 -1.05 6.66 -7.73
N GLN A 26 -1.74 6.02 -8.67
CA GLN A 26 -2.90 5.16 -8.34
C GLN A 26 -2.42 3.85 -7.70
N ILE A 27 -3.23 3.29 -6.81
CA ILE A 27 -2.96 2.03 -6.12
C ILE A 27 -4.08 1.04 -6.44
N ALA A 28 -3.73 -0.09 -7.02
CA ALA A 28 -4.60 -1.23 -7.21
C ALA A 28 -4.20 -2.35 -6.24
N ILE A 29 -5.14 -2.84 -5.45
CA ILE A 29 -4.89 -3.96 -4.52
C ILE A 29 -5.73 -5.14 -5.00
N VAL A 30 -5.07 -6.22 -5.37
CA VAL A 30 -5.73 -7.48 -5.71
C VAL A 30 -5.83 -8.32 -4.45
N LYS A 31 -7.03 -8.37 -3.88
CA LYS A 31 -7.35 -9.14 -2.68
C LYS A 31 -7.86 -10.52 -3.04
N HIS A 32 -7.36 -11.56 -2.38
CA HIS A 32 -7.92 -12.91 -2.53
C HIS A 32 -9.31 -13.00 -1.86
N ALA A 33 -10.30 -13.61 -2.52
CA ALA A 33 -11.66 -13.74 -1.97
C ALA A 33 -11.73 -14.47 -0.62
N GLY A 34 -10.80 -15.39 -0.36
CA GLY A 34 -10.69 -16.12 0.90
C GLY A 34 -9.91 -15.39 2.01
N GLU A 35 -9.46 -14.15 1.79
CA GLU A 35 -8.78 -13.36 2.82
C GLU A 35 -9.79 -12.80 3.83
N VAL A 36 -9.46 -12.90 5.13
CA VAL A 36 -10.35 -12.45 6.20
C VAL A 36 -10.24 -10.94 6.37
N ASP A 37 -11.33 -10.22 6.12
CA ASP A 37 -11.37 -8.76 6.12
C ASP A 37 -10.80 -8.12 7.40
N GLY A 38 -11.11 -8.68 8.58
CA GLY A 38 -10.60 -8.16 9.86
C GLY A 38 -9.08 -8.31 10.06
N LYS A 39 -8.39 -9.03 9.18
CA LYS A 39 -6.93 -9.18 9.18
C LYS A 39 -6.27 -8.35 8.08
N SER A 40 -6.99 -8.02 7.01
CA SER A 40 -6.43 -7.20 5.94
C SER A 40 -6.30 -5.75 6.37
N THR A 41 -5.10 -5.19 6.20
CA THR A 41 -4.87 -3.75 6.39
C THR A 41 -5.13 -2.97 5.10
N ALA A 42 -5.43 -3.65 3.98
CA ALA A 42 -5.74 -3.01 2.72
C ALA A 42 -6.96 -2.10 2.82
N ALA A 43 -7.97 -2.48 3.60
CA ALA A 43 -9.18 -1.70 3.80
C ALA A 43 -8.95 -0.31 4.41
N HIS A 44 -7.82 -0.07 5.07
CA HIS A 44 -7.44 1.25 5.58
C HIS A 44 -7.26 2.27 4.44
N LEU A 45 -6.68 1.82 3.33
CA LEU A 45 -6.18 2.68 2.27
C LEU A 45 -7.30 3.37 1.47
N PRO A 46 -8.35 2.69 0.97
CA PRO A 46 -9.46 3.35 0.28
C PRO A 46 -10.31 4.23 1.21
N VAL A 47 -10.28 3.97 2.52
CA VAL A 47 -10.95 4.84 3.51
C VAL A 47 -10.22 6.18 3.65
N LEU A 48 -8.90 6.20 3.51
CA LEU A 48 -8.04 7.40 3.65
C LEU A 48 -7.77 8.11 2.32
N ALA A 49 -7.73 7.36 1.21
CA ALA A 49 -7.40 7.85 -0.12
C ALA A 49 -8.38 7.29 -1.19
N PRO A 50 -9.69 7.56 -1.08
CA PRO A 50 -10.73 6.92 -1.91
C PRO A 50 -10.58 7.19 -3.41
N GLU A 51 -10.01 8.34 -3.78
CA GLU A 51 -9.79 8.72 -5.18
C GLU A 51 -8.58 8.02 -5.83
N HIS A 52 -7.70 7.42 -5.02
CA HIS A 52 -6.41 6.89 -5.47
C HIS A 52 -6.26 5.38 -5.26
N VAL A 53 -7.09 4.76 -4.43
CA VAL A 53 -6.94 3.36 -4.05
C VAL A 53 -8.18 2.56 -4.42
N ARG A 54 -7.98 1.48 -5.18
CA ARG A 54 -9.04 0.52 -5.51
C ARG A 54 -8.65 -0.88 -5.07
N ILE A 55 -9.58 -1.59 -4.44
CA ILE A 55 -9.43 -3.00 -4.10
C ILE A 55 -10.27 -3.82 -5.07
N TYR A 56 -9.63 -4.79 -5.73
CA TYR A 56 -10.25 -5.77 -6.61
C TYR A 56 -10.27 -7.13 -5.93
N THR A 57 -11.38 -7.86 -6.02
CA THR A 57 -11.49 -9.19 -5.42
C THR A 57 -11.22 -10.27 -6.47
N PHE A 58 -10.10 -10.96 -6.35
CA PHE A 58 -9.72 -12.04 -7.25
C PHE A 58 -10.77 -13.18 -7.24
N PRO A 59 -11.18 -13.73 -8.41
CA PRO A 59 -10.59 -13.57 -9.75
C PRO A 59 -11.07 -12.37 -10.58
N ASP A 60 -11.98 -11.55 -10.05
CA ASP A 60 -12.51 -10.38 -10.73
C ASP A 60 -11.55 -9.18 -10.60
N ILE A 61 -10.54 -9.17 -11.47
CA ILE A 61 -9.53 -8.12 -11.61
C ILE A 61 -9.50 -7.58 -13.04
N PRO A 62 -9.21 -6.29 -13.25
CA PRO A 62 -9.12 -5.71 -14.58
C PRO A 62 -7.88 -6.23 -15.34
N ALA A 63 -7.88 -6.06 -16.66
CA ALA A 63 -6.64 -6.16 -17.44
C ALA A 63 -5.80 -4.90 -17.23
N PHE A 64 -4.50 -5.07 -17.00
CA PHE A 64 -3.57 -3.97 -16.82
C PHE A 64 -2.71 -3.78 -18.07
N ASN A 65 -2.41 -2.53 -18.42
CA ASN A 65 -1.43 -2.21 -19.46
C ASN A 65 -0.01 -2.29 -18.86
N PRO A 66 0.86 -3.23 -19.28
CA PRO A 66 2.20 -3.38 -18.71
C PRO A 66 3.07 -2.12 -18.80
N ALA A 67 2.80 -1.23 -19.76
CA ALA A 67 3.56 0.01 -19.94
C ALA A 67 3.23 1.09 -18.89
N ASP A 68 2.08 0.98 -18.20
CA ASP A 68 1.58 2.01 -17.29
C ASP A 68 1.56 1.57 -15.81
N VAL A 69 1.88 0.30 -15.53
CA VAL A 69 1.72 -0.29 -14.19
C VAL A 69 3.02 -0.87 -13.66
N LEU A 70 3.10 -1.02 -12.35
CA LEU A 70 4.16 -1.77 -11.69
C LEU A 70 3.58 -2.68 -10.62
N LEU A 71 3.85 -3.97 -10.70
CA LEU A 71 3.50 -4.92 -9.65
C LEU A 71 4.53 -4.85 -8.52
N LEU A 72 4.08 -4.64 -7.29
CA LEU A 72 4.91 -4.69 -6.09
C LEU A 72 4.68 -6.05 -5.42
N PHE A 73 5.59 -6.99 -5.72
CA PHE A 73 5.50 -8.34 -5.22
C PHE A 73 6.90 -8.99 -5.17
N PRO A 74 7.29 -9.65 -4.06
CA PRO A 74 8.56 -10.38 -3.98
C PRO A 74 8.48 -11.72 -4.73
N GLY A 75 8.29 -11.66 -6.05
CA GLY A 75 8.28 -12.81 -6.96
C GLY A 75 9.67 -13.12 -7.52
N GLU A 76 9.81 -14.27 -8.18
CA GLU A 76 11.10 -14.74 -8.74
C GLU A 76 11.72 -13.77 -9.75
N ASN A 77 10.90 -13.00 -10.47
CA ASN A 77 11.33 -12.05 -11.50
C ASN A 77 11.33 -10.59 -11.00
N ALA A 78 11.19 -10.37 -9.69
CA ALA A 78 11.14 -9.03 -9.13
C ALA A 78 12.52 -8.38 -9.11
N GLN A 79 12.60 -7.11 -9.50
CA GLN A 79 13.80 -6.29 -9.40
C GLN A 79 13.64 -5.21 -8.32
N PRO A 80 14.72 -4.64 -7.75
CA PRO A 80 14.58 -3.49 -6.85
C PRO A 80 13.84 -2.34 -7.52
N LEU A 81 12.94 -1.68 -6.78
CA LEU A 81 12.14 -0.54 -7.28
C LEU A 81 13.01 0.56 -7.89
N GLU A 82 14.13 0.85 -7.23
CA GLU A 82 15.08 1.89 -7.61
C GLU A 82 15.73 1.58 -8.97
N ARG A 83 16.04 0.31 -9.24
CA ARG A 83 16.58 -0.11 -10.54
C ARG A 83 15.58 0.09 -11.67
N LEU A 84 14.33 -0.33 -11.46
CA LEU A 84 13.28 -0.14 -12.48
C LEU A 84 12.95 1.34 -12.70
N TRP A 85 13.09 2.17 -11.67
CA TRP A 85 12.96 3.62 -11.79
C TRP A 85 14.03 4.18 -12.74
N GLU A 86 15.31 3.89 -12.49
CA GLU A 86 16.43 4.35 -13.31
C GLU A 86 16.29 3.92 -14.78
N GLU A 87 15.93 2.65 -15.01
CA GLU A 87 15.70 2.11 -16.36
C GLU A 87 14.60 2.87 -17.11
N ASN A 88 13.52 3.26 -16.42
CA ASN A 88 12.43 4.02 -17.03
C ASN A 88 12.76 5.51 -17.22
N GLN A 89 13.50 6.14 -16.30
CA GLN A 89 13.88 7.55 -16.43
C GLN A 89 14.76 7.81 -17.66
N ASN A 90 15.65 6.87 -17.99
CA ASN A 90 16.46 6.94 -19.20
C ASN A 90 15.62 6.96 -20.49
N MET A 91 14.42 6.36 -20.47
CA MET A 91 13.50 6.32 -21.61
C MET A 91 12.56 7.52 -21.68
N LEU A 92 12.23 8.14 -20.54
CA LEU A 92 11.23 9.21 -20.41
C LEU A 92 11.76 10.64 -20.61
N ALA A 93 13.06 10.80 -20.92
CA ALA A 93 13.72 12.10 -21.15
C ALA A 93 13.44 13.14 -20.03
N SER A 94 13.50 12.70 -18.77
CA SER A 94 13.40 13.54 -17.56
C SER A 94 12.28 14.59 -17.58
N ALA A 95 11.08 14.22 -18.05
CA ALA A 95 9.93 15.12 -18.01
C ALA A 95 9.58 15.47 -16.55
N ALA A 96 9.55 16.77 -16.23
CA ALA A 96 9.07 17.25 -14.94
C ALA A 96 7.53 17.38 -14.93
N SER A 97 6.92 17.21 -13.77
CA SER A 97 5.48 17.41 -13.56
C SER A 97 5.20 17.98 -12.17
N PRO A 98 4.10 18.76 -12.00
CA PRO A 98 3.69 19.24 -10.69
C PRO A 98 3.40 18.10 -9.71
N CYS A 99 4.02 18.13 -8.55
CA CYS A 99 3.83 17.15 -7.50
C CYS A 99 2.55 17.42 -6.71
N VAL A 100 1.67 16.42 -6.63
CA VAL A 100 0.42 16.51 -5.87
C VAL A 100 0.62 16.63 -4.35
N ILE A 101 1.81 16.27 -3.84
CA ILE A 101 2.11 16.27 -2.40
C ILE A 101 2.61 17.64 -1.94
N CYS A 102 3.56 18.25 -2.66
CA CYS A 102 4.20 19.50 -2.23
C CYS A 102 3.95 20.71 -3.15
N GLY A 103 3.33 20.50 -4.32
CA GLY A 103 3.04 21.55 -5.31
C GLY A 103 4.22 21.99 -6.20
N LYS A 104 5.44 21.48 -5.97
CA LYS A 104 6.64 21.82 -6.77
C LYS A 104 6.77 20.92 -7.99
N GLU A 105 7.58 21.33 -8.96
CA GLU A 105 7.94 20.48 -10.09
C GLU A 105 8.97 19.42 -9.70
N HIS A 106 8.68 18.18 -10.05
CA HIS A 106 9.53 17.02 -9.78
C HIS A 106 9.59 16.10 -10.99
N ILE A 107 10.56 15.20 -11.00
CA ILE A 107 10.69 14.17 -12.03
C ILE A 107 9.39 13.36 -12.10
N ARG A 108 8.90 13.04 -13.30
CA ARG A 108 7.67 12.29 -13.45
C ARG A 108 7.83 10.84 -12.99
N ILE A 109 6.85 10.34 -12.23
CA ILE A 109 6.76 8.91 -11.91
C ILE A 109 6.37 8.14 -13.18
N PRO A 110 7.13 7.09 -13.57
CA PRO A 110 6.88 6.36 -14.82
C PRO A 110 5.53 5.64 -14.86
N TRP A 111 5.11 5.10 -13.71
CA TRP A 111 3.91 4.27 -13.60
C TRP A 111 2.71 5.11 -13.17
N LYS A 112 1.58 4.87 -13.82
CA LYS A 112 0.27 5.44 -13.44
C LYS A 112 -0.33 4.69 -12.25
N THR A 113 -0.10 3.37 -12.17
CA THR A 113 -0.69 2.50 -11.13
C THR A 113 0.33 1.54 -10.55
N LEU A 114 0.40 1.47 -9.22
CA LEU A 114 1.09 0.41 -8.50
C LEU A 114 0.09 -0.69 -8.12
N ILE A 115 0.46 -1.94 -8.36
CA ILE A 115 -0.38 -3.10 -8.06
C ILE A 115 0.20 -3.84 -6.86
N PHE A 116 -0.64 -4.18 -5.88
CA PHE A 116 -0.26 -4.97 -4.70
C PHE A 116 -1.14 -6.21 -4.61
N ILE A 117 -0.63 -7.28 -4.01
CA ILE A 117 -1.41 -8.50 -3.73
C ILE A 117 -1.68 -8.60 -2.23
N ASP A 118 -2.96 -8.65 -1.86
CA ASP A 118 -3.43 -8.82 -0.48
C ASP A 118 -4.00 -10.22 -0.29
N SER A 119 -3.16 -11.14 0.18
CA SER A 119 -3.57 -12.51 0.46
C SER A 119 -2.59 -13.20 1.39
N THR A 120 -3.01 -14.32 2.00
CA THR A 120 -2.05 -15.27 2.59
C THR A 120 -1.06 -15.78 1.54
N TRP A 121 0.18 -16.06 1.94
CA TRP A 121 1.24 -16.58 1.07
C TRP A 121 0.86 -17.85 0.29
N LYS A 122 0.01 -18.71 0.87
CA LYS A 122 -0.48 -19.92 0.19
C LYS A 122 -1.40 -19.59 -0.98
N GLN A 123 -2.17 -18.52 -0.87
CA GLN A 123 -3.14 -18.09 -1.88
C GLN A 123 -2.50 -17.19 -2.95
N THR A 124 -1.43 -16.47 -2.61
CA THR A 124 -0.77 -15.51 -3.50
C THR A 124 -0.35 -16.10 -4.84
N ARG A 125 0.08 -17.38 -4.86
CA ARG A 125 0.52 -18.04 -6.09
C ARG A 125 -0.57 -18.08 -7.17
N ARG A 126 -1.85 -18.18 -6.79
CA ARG A 126 -2.96 -18.18 -7.76
C ARG A 126 -3.14 -16.83 -8.44
N ILE A 127 -2.93 -15.74 -7.68
CA ILE A 127 -3.03 -14.38 -8.21
C ILE A 127 -1.81 -14.07 -9.09
N TYR A 128 -0.61 -14.39 -8.60
CA TYR A 128 0.63 -14.09 -9.31
C TYR A 128 0.76 -14.81 -10.66
N LEU A 129 0.19 -16.02 -10.79
CA LEU A 129 0.18 -16.80 -12.01
C LEU A 129 -1.05 -16.56 -12.91
N ASP A 130 -1.95 -15.65 -12.52
CA ASP A 130 -3.11 -15.31 -13.35
C ASP A 130 -2.64 -14.58 -14.62
N ALA A 131 -3.26 -14.88 -15.77
CA ALA A 131 -2.87 -14.29 -17.05
C ALA A 131 -2.96 -12.74 -17.07
N LYS A 132 -3.78 -12.13 -16.22
CA LYS A 132 -3.90 -10.66 -16.11
C LYS A 132 -2.78 -10.03 -15.27
N VAL A 133 -2.02 -10.83 -14.52
CA VAL A 133 -0.91 -10.41 -13.65
C VAL A 133 0.44 -10.89 -14.19
N GLN A 134 0.45 -12.07 -14.83
CA GLN A 134 1.64 -12.67 -15.40
C GLN A 134 2.23 -11.76 -16.50
N GLY A 135 3.54 -11.51 -16.42
CA GLY A 135 4.25 -10.69 -17.39
C GLY A 135 4.23 -9.18 -17.11
N LEU A 136 3.53 -8.73 -16.06
CA LEU A 136 3.66 -7.35 -15.61
C LEU A 136 5.08 -7.08 -15.09
N PRO A 137 5.64 -5.86 -15.29
CA PRO A 137 6.88 -5.48 -14.65
C PRO A 137 6.71 -5.56 -13.13
N CYS A 138 7.69 -6.15 -12.45
CA CYS A 138 7.58 -6.54 -11.06
C CYS A 138 8.75 -5.98 -10.25
N ALA A 139 8.45 -5.27 -9.17
CA ALA A 139 9.44 -4.77 -8.24
C ALA A 139 9.28 -5.36 -6.84
N VAL A 140 10.41 -5.42 -6.13
CA VAL A 140 10.48 -5.75 -4.70
C VAL A 140 10.89 -4.52 -3.90
N LEU A 141 10.29 -4.38 -2.71
CA LEU A 141 10.66 -3.37 -1.72
C LEU A 141 11.69 -3.99 -0.77
N GLU A 142 12.94 -3.54 -0.81
CA GLU A 142 14.00 -4.08 0.02
C GLU A 142 14.10 -3.38 1.38
N GLY A 143 14.56 -4.04 2.44
CA GLY A 143 14.88 -3.36 3.71
C GLY A 143 13.68 -2.88 4.55
N GLY A 144 12.45 -3.20 4.16
CA GLY A 144 11.25 -2.91 4.95
C GLY A 144 11.29 -3.61 6.31
N ARG A 145 10.73 -2.96 7.35
CA ARG A 145 10.56 -3.55 8.68
C ARG A 145 9.18 -3.20 9.22
N SER A 146 8.32 -4.21 9.35
CA SER A 146 6.99 -4.04 9.92
C SER A 146 7.10 -3.61 11.39
N SER A 147 6.43 -2.51 11.73
CA SER A 147 6.38 -1.98 13.10
C SER A 147 5.04 -2.24 13.78
N PHE A 148 3.98 -2.44 12.99
CA PHE A 148 2.61 -2.50 13.52
C PHE A 148 1.93 -3.86 13.39
N TRP A 149 2.43 -4.72 12.48
CA TRP A 149 1.92 -6.07 12.39
C TRP A 149 2.40 -6.94 13.55
N ARG A 150 1.56 -7.86 14.02
CA ARG A 150 1.90 -8.77 15.11
C ARG A 150 3.19 -9.52 14.74
N PRO A 151 4.22 -9.57 15.61
CA PRO A 151 5.36 -10.44 15.40
C PRO A 151 4.85 -11.85 15.11
N GLN A 152 4.98 -12.28 13.85
CA GLN A 152 4.59 -13.62 13.47
C GLN A 152 5.71 -14.54 13.92
N ARG A 153 5.43 -15.42 14.88
CA ARG A 153 6.42 -16.34 15.44
C ARG A 153 7.07 -17.13 14.29
N GLY A 154 8.39 -17.01 14.16
CA GLY A 154 9.17 -17.68 13.12
C GLY A 154 9.05 -17.07 11.71
N LYS A 155 8.51 -15.85 11.57
CA LYS A 155 8.54 -15.10 10.31
C LYS A 155 9.41 -13.85 10.41
N PRO A 156 10.07 -13.43 9.31
CA PRO A 156 10.90 -12.23 9.30
C PRO A 156 10.06 -10.96 9.58
N SER A 157 10.68 -9.98 10.25
CA SER A 157 10.10 -8.63 10.39
C SER A 157 10.08 -7.85 9.08
N SER A 158 10.73 -8.36 8.03
CA SER A 158 10.70 -7.78 6.68
C SER A 158 9.38 -8.03 5.94
N TRP A 159 8.48 -8.83 6.50
CA TRP A 159 7.15 -9.02 5.94
C TRP A 159 6.23 -7.88 6.36
N LEU A 160 6.00 -6.97 5.43
CA LEU A 160 5.13 -5.81 5.61
C LEU A 160 3.66 -6.20 5.51
N ALA A 161 2.81 -5.55 6.31
CA ALA A 161 1.38 -5.54 6.04
C ALA A 161 1.10 -4.74 4.76
N THR A 162 -0.01 -5.00 4.07
CA THR A 162 -0.35 -4.34 2.80
C THR A 162 -0.33 -2.80 2.89
N ALA A 163 -0.85 -2.22 3.96
CA ALA A 163 -0.76 -0.76 4.16
C ALA A 163 0.68 -0.26 4.40
N GLU A 164 1.54 -1.03 5.06
CA GLU A 164 2.97 -0.69 5.22
C GLU A 164 3.71 -0.80 3.88
N ALA A 165 3.41 -1.81 3.06
CA ALA A 165 3.99 -1.96 1.73
C ALA A 165 3.61 -0.78 0.80
N VAL A 166 2.35 -0.34 0.85
CA VAL A 166 1.89 0.84 0.09
C VAL A 166 2.57 2.11 0.59
N HIS A 167 2.61 2.33 1.91
CA HIS A 167 3.31 3.48 2.51
C HIS A 167 4.79 3.51 2.09
N MET A 168 5.48 2.37 2.18
CA MET A 168 6.89 2.26 1.82
C MET A 168 7.15 2.50 0.33
N ALA A 169 6.32 1.92 -0.55
CA ALA A 169 6.44 2.13 -1.99
C ALA A 169 6.25 3.60 -2.37
N VAL A 170 5.20 4.25 -1.83
CA VAL A 170 4.91 5.65 -2.14
C VAL A 170 6.00 6.58 -1.58
N THR A 171 6.49 6.30 -0.37
CA THR A 171 7.59 7.07 0.24
C THR A 171 8.85 7.00 -0.63
N ARG A 172 9.23 5.81 -1.07
CA ARG A 172 10.37 5.61 -1.98
C ARG A 172 10.19 6.32 -3.31
N LEU A 173 8.99 6.25 -3.89
CA LEU A 173 8.72 6.98 -5.12
C LEU A 173 8.88 8.48 -4.93
N LEU A 174 8.42 9.05 -3.82
CA LEU A 174 8.62 10.47 -3.52
C LEU A 174 10.11 10.83 -3.39
N GLU A 175 10.90 10.00 -2.69
CA GLU A 175 12.35 10.19 -2.57
C GLU A 175 13.03 10.15 -3.94
N LEU A 176 12.74 9.13 -4.75
CA LEU A 176 13.24 9.00 -6.13
C LEU A 176 12.81 10.16 -7.03
N GLN A 177 11.62 10.71 -6.78
CA GLN A 177 11.10 11.91 -7.44
C GLN A 177 11.89 13.18 -7.11
N GLY A 178 12.66 13.18 -6.01
CA GLY A 178 13.24 14.38 -5.40
C GLY A 178 12.25 15.15 -4.53
N CYS A 179 11.16 14.53 -4.09
CA CYS A 179 10.16 15.13 -3.22
C CYS A 179 10.46 14.85 -1.74
N ALA A 180 10.54 15.90 -0.92
CA ALA A 180 10.66 15.79 0.54
C ALA A 180 9.30 15.66 1.25
N GLY A 181 8.21 15.39 0.51
CA GLY A 181 6.88 15.20 1.07
C GLY A 181 6.73 13.87 1.78
N HIS A 182 5.71 13.76 2.63
CA HIS A 182 5.44 12.56 3.43
C HIS A 182 4.02 12.06 3.23
N VAL A 183 3.83 10.75 3.39
CA VAL A 183 2.53 10.07 3.28
C VAL A 183 2.23 9.21 4.51
N ASP A 184 2.79 9.57 5.67
CA ASP A 184 2.69 8.80 6.91
C ASP A 184 1.25 8.61 7.41
N ASP A 185 0.34 9.49 7.02
CA ASP A 185 -1.08 9.36 7.32
C ASP A 185 -1.73 8.14 6.63
N LEU A 186 -1.09 7.50 5.64
CA LEU A 186 -1.46 6.15 5.17
C LEU A 186 -1.48 5.12 6.31
N LEU A 187 -0.67 5.34 7.35
CA LEU A 187 -0.59 4.50 8.55
C LEU A 187 -1.47 5.03 9.70
N PHE A 188 -2.37 5.99 9.45
CA PHE A 188 -3.24 6.59 10.47
C PHE A 188 -3.95 5.52 11.31
N PHE A 189 -4.58 4.52 10.67
CA PHE A 189 -5.30 3.48 11.38
C PHE A 189 -4.40 2.58 12.23
N PHE A 190 -3.15 2.32 11.81
CA PHE A 190 -2.19 1.62 12.67
C PHE A 190 -1.91 2.42 13.95
N ARG A 191 -1.55 3.71 13.80
CA ARG A 191 -1.28 4.59 14.94
C ARG A 191 -2.50 4.70 15.86
N PHE A 192 -3.69 4.89 15.27
CA PHE A 192 -4.95 5.03 15.98
C PHE A 192 -5.29 3.77 16.80
N PHE A 193 -5.25 2.59 16.19
CA PHE A 193 -5.54 1.34 16.89
C PHE A 193 -4.48 1.00 17.93
N HIS A 194 -3.20 1.22 17.64
CA HIS A 194 -2.12 1.02 18.59
C HIS A 194 -2.30 1.91 19.84
N ALA A 195 -2.58 3.20 19.66
CA ALA A 195 -2.84 4.12 20.78
C ALA A 195 -4.05 3.68 21.62
N LYS A 196 -5.14 3.27 20.96
CA LYS A 196 -6.36 2.79 21.62
C LYS A 196 -6.08 1.53 22.46
N ILE A 197 -5.39 0.55 21.89
CA ILE A 197 -5.02 -0.69 22.58
C ILE A 197 -4.14 -0.39 23.80
N ARG A 198 -3.09 0.41 23.63
CA ARG A 198 -2.19 0.81 24.73
C ARG A 198 -2.93 1.53 25.86
N SER A 199 -3.89 2.40 25.53
CA SER A 199 -4.70 3.10 26.53
C SER A 199 -5.65 2.19 27.31
N ARG A 200 -6.06 1.06 26.72
CA ARG A 200 -6.90 0.06 27.41
C ARG A 200 -6.06 -0.74 28.38
N TYR A 201 -4.94 -1.30 27.93
CA TYR A 201 -4.03 -2.05 28.81
C TYR A 201 -3.53 -1.23 30.01
N ARG A 202 -3.23 0.07 29.83
CA ARG A 202 -2.89 0.94 30.98
C ARG A 202 -4.04 1.11 31.97
N ARG A 203 -5.29 1.19 31.49
CA ARG A 203 -6.47 1.30 32.36
C ARG A 203 -6.76 0.00 33.08
N ASP A 204 -6.65 -1.12 32.38
CA ASP A 204 -6.89 -2.44 32.98
C ASP A 204 -5.87 -2.72 34.10
N LEU A 205 -4.60 -2.33 33.91
CA LEU A 205 -3.57 -2.39 34.96
C LEU A 205 -3.86 -1.46 36.15
N ALA A 206 -4.42 -0.27 35.91
CA ALA A 206 -4.72 0.72 36.95
C ALA A 206 -6.03 0.43 37.72
N VAL A 207 -6.87 -0.50 37.25
CA VAL A 207 -8.11 -0.94 37.93
C VAL A 207 -7.90 -2.24 38.70
N SER A 208 -6.76 -2.92 38.48
CA SER A 208 -6.35 -4.14 39.19
C SER A 208 -5.42 -3.89 40.39
N GLU A 209 -5.17 -2.63 40.75
CA GLU A 209 -4.49 -2.16 41.98
C GLU A 209 -5.51 -1.53 42.93
#